data_AF-A0A960UX60-F1
#
_entry.id   AF-A0A960UX60-F1
#
_cell.length_a   1.000
_cell.length_b   1.000
_cell.length_c   1.000
_cell.angle_alpha   90.00
_cell.angle_beta   90.00
_cell.angle_gamma   90.00
#
_symmetry.space_group_name_H-M   'P 1'
#
loop_
_entity.id
_entity.type
_entity.pdbx_description
1 polymer ?
#
loop_
_entity_poly.entity_id
_entity_poly.type
_entity_poly.pdbx_seq_one_letter_code
_entity_poly.pdbx_strand_id
1 'polypeptide(L)'
;GPGKGQGPCMQDVQKLCPNASSRQERMQCMRDNKDNLSEACKARIEKGKNKMKNMHQACADDRAQFCKGVKPGQGRMRDCYLQHQNELSQKCKDAMPPGFFDRNPPPEVESEAQ
;
A
#
# COMPACT_ATOMS: atom_id res chain seq x y z
N GLY A 1 14.16 -4.21 6.31
CA GLY A 1 13.98 -2.75 6.20
C GLY A 1 13.07 -2.22 7.30
N PRO A 2 13.22 -0.96 7.74
CA PRO A 2 12.50 -0.40 8.89
C PRO A 2 11.04 -0.13 8.50
N GLY A 3 10.15 -1.08 8.79
CA GLY A 3 8.73 -1.00 8.42
C GLY A 3 7.81 -1.86 9.30
N LYS A 4 8.25 -2.20 10.52
CA LYS A 4 7.44 -2.96 11.46
C LYS A 4 6.65 -2.01 12.36
N GLY A 5 5.42 -1.71 11.97
CA GLY A 5 4.30 -1.30 12.84
C GLY A 5 4.41 -0.01 13.67
N GLN A 6 5.60 0.57 13.81
CA GLN A 6 5.90 1.69 14.69
C GLN A 6 5.61 3.00 13.95
N GLY A 7 4.57 3.68 14.39
CA GLY A 7 4.17 4.98 13.90
C GLY A 7 3.15 5.60 14.85
N PRO A 8 2.84 6.89 14.70
CA PRO A 8 1.96 7.63 15.61
C PRO A 8 0.56 7.02 15.76
N CYS A 9 0.13 6.14 14.84
CA CYS A 9 -1.14 5.42 14.95
C CYS A 9 -1.11 4.17 15.85
N MET A 10 0.05 3.71 16.30
CA MET A 10 0.13 2.46 17.07
C MET A 10 -0.64 2.54 18.40
N GLN A 11 -0.49 3.65 19.13
CA GLN A 11 -1.15 3.86 20.42
C GLN A 11 -2.67 3.95 20.23
N ASP A 12 -3.11 4.65 19.18
CA ASP A 12 -4.54 4.76 18.83
C ASP A 12 -5.14 3.39 18.49
N VAL A 13 -4.42 2.56 17.71
CA VAL A 13 -4.88 1.20 17.40
C VAL A 13 -5.01 0.35 18.67
N GLN A 14 -4.05 0.41 19.59
CA GLN A 14 -4.10 -0.35 20.84
C GLN A 14 -5.27 0.07 21.73
N LYS A 15 -5.52 1.38 21.82
CA LYS A 15 -6.57 1.96 22.67
C LYS A 15 -7.97 1.79 22.07
N LEU A 16 -8.13 2.05 20.78
CA LEU A 16 -9.43 2.17 20.12
C LEU A 16 -9.84 0.89 19.39
N CYS A 17 -8.87 0.07 18.98
CA CYS A 17 -9.09 -1.15 18.18
C CYS A 17 -8.46 -2.40 18.80
N PRO A 18 -8.63 -2.69 20.11
CA PRO A 18 -7.97 -3.81 20.78
C PRO A 18 -8.36 -5.18 20.20
N ASN A 19 -9.57 -5.29 19.64
CA ASN A 19 -10.12 -6.54 19.10
C ASN A 19 -9.91 -6.72 17.59
N ALA A 20 -9.19 -5.80 16.94
CA ALA A 20 -8.94 -5.89 15.50
C ALA A 20 -7.85 -6.93 15.17
N SER A 21 -8.29 -8.17 14.97
CA SER A 21 -7.44 -9.34 14.70
C SER A 21 -6.82 -9.35 13.30
N SER A 22 -7.53 -8.83 12.30
CA SER A 22 -7.08 -8.78 10.92
C SER A 22 -6.73 -7.37 10.49
N ARG A 23 -5.95 -7.26 9.40
CA ARG A 23 -5.69 -5.96 8.76
C ARG A 23 -7.00 -5.28 8.34
N GLN A 24 -7.98 -6.04 7.86
CA GLN A 24 -9.26 -5.49 7.40
C GLN A 24 -10.07 -4.94 8.56
N GLU A 25 -10.21 -5.68 9.65
CA GLU A 25 -10.88 -5.22 10.87
C GLU A 25 -10.19 -3.99 11.46
N ARG A 26 -8.85 -3.96 11.45
CA ARG A 26 -8.09 -2.80 11.92
C ARG A 26 -8.33 -1.57 11.07
N MET A 27 -8.34 -1.72 9.75
CA MET A 27 -8.64 -0.62 8.83
C MET A 27 -10.08 -0.13 8.99
N GLN A 28 -11.03 -1.03 9.23
CA GLN A 28 -12.42 -0.67 9.46
C GLN A 28 -12.57 0.09 10.78
N CYS A 29 -12.08 -0.47 11.88
CA CYS A 29 -12.12 0.17 13.20
C CYS A 29 -11.48 1.56 13.20
N MET A 30 -10.33 1.74 12.53
CA MET A 30 -9.66 3.03 12.42
C MET A 30 -10.46 4.06 11.61
N ARG A 31 -11.27 3.62 10.63
CA ARG A 31 -12.18 4.52 9.90
C ARG A 31 -13.35 4.95 10.76
N ASP A 32 -13.91 4.00 11.52
CA ASP A 32 -15.05 4.26 12.39
C ASP A 32 -14.65 5.16 13.58
N ASN A 33 -13.37 5.09 14.00
CA ASN A 33 -12.79 5.92 15.05
C ASN A 33 -12.01 7.13 14.53
N LYS A 34 -12.12 7.50 13.25
CA LYS A 34 -11.27 8.53 12.61
C LYS A 34 -11.20 9.85 13.39
N ASP A 35 -12.29 10.24 14.05
CA ASP A 35 -12.40 11.50 14.77
C ASP A 35 -11.76 11.42 16.18
N ASN A 36 -11.67 10.20 16.73
CA ASN A 36 -11.07 9.87 18.02
C ASN A 36 -9.56 9.57 17.95
N LEU A 37 -8.98 9.55 16.74
CA LEU A 37 -7.55 9.35 16.55
C LEU A 37 -6.75 10.54 17.09
N SER A 38 -5.52 10.30 17.54
CA SER A 38 -4.58 11.35 17.87
C SER A 38 -4.27 12.22 16.66
N GLU A 39 -3.96 13.50 16.89
CA GLU A 39 -3.56 14.43 15.83
C GLU A 39 -2.32 13.94 15.08
N ALA A 40 -1.38 13.31 15.79
CA ALA A 40 -0.20 12.70 15.18
C ALA A 40 -0.57 11.55 14.23
N CYS A 41 -1.55 10.71 14.58
CA CYS A 41 -2.01 9.66 13.69
C CYS A 41 -2.78 10.22 12.49
N LYS A 42 -3.69 11.19 12.70
CA LYS A 42 -4.42 11.87 11.62
C LYS A 42 -3.45 12.49 10.61
N ALA A 43 -2.44 13.23 11.09
CA ALA A 43 -1.41 13.82 10.24
C ALA A 43 -0.65 12.77 9.41
N ARG A 44 -0.33 11.61 10.01
CA ARG A 44 0.29 10.50 9.28
C ARG A 44 -0.65 9.90 8.22
N ILE A 45 -1.92 9.73 8.53
CA ILE A 45 -2.93 9.22 7.60
C ILE A 45 -3.06 10.17 6.42
N GLU A 46 -3.18 11.48 6.64
CA GLU A 46 -3.27 12.48 5.57
C GLU A 46 -2.01 12.53 4.72
N LYS A 47 -0.82 12.49 5.33
CA LYS A 47 0.44 12.38 4.58
C LYS A 47 0.47 11.13 3.70
N GLY A 48 -0.01 9.99 4.22
CA GLY A 48 -0.13 8.75 3.46
C GLY A 48 -1.11 8.86 2.30
N LYS A 49 -2.31 9.43 2.53
CA LYS A 49 -3.33 9.67 1.50
C LYS A 49 -2.78 10.55 0.38
N ASN A 50 -2.11 11.65 0.72
CA ASN A 50 -1.53 12.57 -0.27
C ASN A 50 -0.45 11.89 -1.12
N LYS A 51 0.43 11.08 -0.51
CA LYS A 51 1.40 10.28 -1.27
C LYS A 51 0.72 9.31 -2.23
N MET A 52 -0.30 8.58 -1.76
CA MET A 52 -1.04 7.64 -2.61
C MET A 52 -1.80 8.36 -3.74
N LYS A 53 -2.38 9.53 -3.48
CA LYS A 53 -3.02 10.37 -4.49
C LYS A 53 -2.03 10.81 -5.56
N ASN A 54 -0.86 11.32 -5.16
CA ASN A 54 0.18 11.76 -6.08
C ASN A 54 0.67 10.60 -6.95
N MET A 55 0.92 9.42 -6.37
CA MET A 55 1.25 8.20 -7.10
C MET A 55 0.14 7.82 -8.10
N HIS A 56 -1.12 7.83 -7.66
CA HIS A 56 -2.25 7.45 -8.51
C HIS A 56 -2.44 8.39 -9.72
N GLN A 57 -2.18 9.68 -9.53
CA GLN A 57 -2.20 10.69 -10.59
C GLN A 57 -0.99 10.55 -11.53
N ALA A 58 0.20 10.31 -10.99
CA ALA A 58 1.41 10.11 -11.77
C ALA A 58 1.31 8.86 -12.68
N CYS A 59 0.74 7.78 -12.15
CA CYS A 59 0.56 6.50 -12.85
C CYS A 59 -0.80 6.38 -13.56
N ALA A 60 -1.50 7.49 -13.84
CA ALA A 60 -2.86 7.41 -14.39
C ALA A 60 -2.88 6.76 -15.78
N ASP A 61 -2.00 7.21 -16.67
CA ASP A 61 -1.90 6.73 -18.05
C ASP A 61 -1.38 5.29 -18.08
N ASP A 62 -0.30 5.02 -17.33
CA ASP A 62 0.26 3.67 -17.19
C ASP A 62 -0.77 2.67 -16.65
N ARG A 63 -1.56 3.05 -15.64
CA ARG A 63 -2.63 2.19 -15.10
C ARG A 63 -3.73 1.95 -16.12
N ALA A 64 -4.09 2.95 -16.92
CA ALA A 64 -5.11 2.82 -17.95
C ALA A 64 -4.65 1.91 -19.10
N GLN A 65 -3.34 1.94 -19.41
CA GLN A 65 -2.72 1.13 -20.46
C GLN A 65 -2.47 -0.32 -20.02
N PHE A 66 -1.80 -0.52 -18.88
CA PHE A 66 -1.31 -1.84 -18.47
C PHE A 66 -2.22 -2.54 -17.45
N CYS A 67 -2.90 -1.79 -16.59
CA CYS A 67 -3.63 -2.33 -15.44
C CYS A 67 -5.14 -2.15 -15.53
N LYS A 68 -5.68 -2.01 -16.74
CA LYS A 68 -7.12 -1.86 -16.97
C LYS A 68 -7.88 -3.09 -16.44
N GLY A 69 -8.93 -2.85 -15.66
CA GLY A 69 -9.76 -3.93 -15.11
C GLY A 69 -9.18 -4.61 -13.86
N VAL A 70 -7.98 -4.23 -13.40
CA VAL A 70 -7.44 -4.72 -12.12
C VAL A 70 -8.33 -4.21 -10.98
N LYS A 71 -9.02 -5.15 -10.33
CA LYS A 71 -9.90 -4.84 -9.19
C LYS A 71 -9.05 -4.38 -7.99
N PRO A 72 -9.50 -3.35 -7.24
CA PRO A 72 -8.78 -2.85 -6.08
C PRO A 72 -8.67 -3.89 -4.95
N GLY A 73 -7.73 -3.66 -4.03
CA GLY A 73 -7.49 -4.54 -2.88
C GLY A 73 -6.56 -5.73 -3.19
N GLN A 74 -6.20 -6.45 -2.11
CA GLN A 74 -5.36 -7.66 -2.14
C GLN A 74 -3.98 -7.51 -2.81
N GLY A 75 -3.48 -6.29 -3.01
CA GLY A 75 -2.19 -6.07 -3.64
C GLY A 75 -2.18 -6.19 -5.17
N ARG A 76 -3.27 -6.60 -5.82
CA ARG A 76 -3.31 -6.85 -7.28
C ARG A 76 -2.82 -5.69 -8.15
N MET A 77 -3.13 -4.45 -7.76
CA MET A 77 -2.64 -3.27 -8.48
C MET A 77 -1.12 -3.11 -8.38
N ARG A 78 -0.54 -3.45 -7.22
CA ARG A 78 0.92 -3.51 -7.04
C ARG A 78 1.51 -4.58 -7.96
N ASP A 79 0.90 -5.76 -8.00
CA ASP A 79 1.41 -6.87 -8.80
C ASP A 79 1.39 -6.53 -10.30
N CYS A 80 0.34 -5.85 -10.77
CA CYS A 80 0.32 -5.31 -12.14
C CYS A 80 1.47 -4.32 -12.40
N TYR A 81 1.70 -3.35 -11.51
CA TYR A 81 2.82 -2.41 -11.67
C TYR A 81 4.19 -3.10 -11.65
N LEU A 82 4.35 -4.21 -10.92
CA LEU A 82 5.59 -5.00 -10.94
C LEU A 82 5.78 -5.78 -12.23
N GLN A 83 4.71 -6.39 -12.74
CA GLN A 83 4.73 -7.10 -14.03
C GLN A 83 5.14 -6.17 -15.17
N HIS A 84 4.65 -4.93 -15.14
CA HIS A 84 4.93 -3.91 -16.15
C HIS A 84 6.03 -2.94 -15.74
N GLN A 85 6.87 -3.25 -14.74
CA GLN A 85 7.80 -2.27 -14.15
C GLN A 85 8.74 -1.62 -15.18
N ASN A 86 9.10 -2.32 -16.25
CA ASN A 86 9.98 -1.78 -17.29
C ASN A 86 9.22 -0.89 -18.29
N GLU A 87 7.91 -1.08 -18.41
CA GLU A 87 7.03 -0.38 -19.34
C GLU A 87 6.39 0.88 -18.72
N LEU A 88 6.37 0.98 -17.38
CA LEU A 88 5.86 2.18 -16.71
C LEU A 88 6.68 3.42 -17.07
N SER A 89 5.98 4.55 -17.19
CA SER A 89 6.60 5.86 -17.36
C SER A 89 7.54 6.21 -16.20
N GLN A 90 8.58 7.01 -16.48
CA GLN A 90 9.50 7.49 -15.44
C GLN A 90 8.75 8.29 -14.36
N LYS A 91 7.77 9.11 -14.78
CA LYS A 91 6.88 9.86 -13.89
C LYS A 91 6.17 8.95 -12.87
N CYS A 92 5.67 7.80 -13.32
CA CYS A 92 5.03 6.84 -12.42
C CYS A 92 6.05 6.19 -11.47
N LYS A 93 7.22 5.79 -11.97
CA LYS A 93 8.30 5.20 -11.16
C LYS A 93 8.77 6.16 -10.05
N ASP A 94 8.98 7.42 -10.37
CA ASP A 94 9.45 8.44 -9.43
C ASP A 94 8.43 8.75 -8.33
N ALA A 95 7.14 8.56 -8.62
CA ALA A 95 6.06 8.78 -7.66
C ALA A 95 5.82 7.58 -6.72
N MET A 96 6.51 6.46 -6.93
CA MET A 96 6.33 5.27 -6.11
C MET A 96 7.03 5.40 -4.74
N PRO A 97 6.50 4.74 -3.68
CA PRO A 97 7.18 4.74 -2.40
C PRO A 97 8.54 4.03 -2.48
N PRO A 98 9.50 4.39 -1.62
CA PRO A 98 10.79 3.69 -1.54
C PRO A 98 10.60 2.18 -1.35
N GLY A 99 11.38 1.39 -2.08
CA GLY A 99 11.31 -0.08 -2.01
C GLY A 99 10.09 -0.70 -2.68
N PHE A 100 9.39 0.04 -3.57
CA PHE A 100 8.27 -0.51 -4.32
C PHE A 100 8.70 -1.65 -5.25
N PHE A 101 9.75 -1.40 -6.05
CA PHE A 101 10.28 -2.35 -7.06
C PHE A 101 11.36 -3.29 -6.52
N ASP A 102 11.97 -2.97 -5.38
CA ASP A 102 13.02 -3.80 -4.73
C ASP A 102 12.51 -5.17 -4.22
N ARG A 103 11.26 -5.52 -4.53
CA ARG A 103 10.58 -6.75 -4.10
C ARG A 103 9.95 -7.47 -5.32
N ASN A 104 10.78 -8.05 -6.20
CA ASN A 104 10.36 -8.97 -7.29
C ASN A 104 11.53 -9.87 -7.80
N PRO A 105 11.41 -11.23 -8.00
CA PRO A 105 10.40 -12.22 -7.56
C PRO A 105 11.00 -13.35 -6.62
N PRO A 106 10.38 -14.54 -6.40
CA PRO A 106 10.24 -15.30 -5.12
C PRO A 106 11.49 -16.12 -4.66
N PRO A 107 11.52 -16.77 -3.48
CA PRO A 107 12.41 -17.91 -3.30
C PRO A 107 12.05 -18.97 -4.34
N GLU A 108 13.05 -19.42 -5.10
CA GLU A 108 12.99 -20.65 -5.88
C GLU A 108 12.44 -21.77 -4.99
N VAL A 109 11.21 -22.23 -5.26
CA VAL A 109 10.90 -23.64 -5.10
C VAL A 109 10.44 -24.07 -6.47
N GLU A 110 11.37 -24.74 -7.13
CA GLU A 110 11.24 -25.30 -8.45
C GLU A 110 10.01 -26.20 -8.52
N SER A 111 9.41 -26.17 -9.70
CA SER A 111 8.64 -27.26 -10.28
C SER A 111 9.31 -28.61 -10.02
N GLU A 112 8.70 -29.44 -9.17
CA GLU A 112 8.88 -30.90 -9.24
C GLU A 112 8.25 -31.39 -10.54
N ALA A 113 9.10 -31.55 -11.55
CA ALA A 113 8.87 -32.36 -12.73
C ALA A 113 10.13 -33.18 -12.99
N GLN A 114 10.23 -34.34 -12.32
CA GLN A 114 10.72 -35.64 -12.80
C GLN A 114 10.65 -36.65 -11.66
#